data_AF-A0ABD3NVC6-F1
#
_entry.id   AF-A0ABD3NVC6-F1
#
_cell.length_a   1.000
_cell.length_b   1.000
_cell.length_c   1.000
_cell.angle_alpha   90.00
_cell.angle_beta   90.00
_cell.angle_gamma   90.00
#
_symmetry.space_group_name_H-M   'P 1'
#
loop_
_entity.id
_entity.type
_entity.pdbx_description
1 polymer ?
#
loop_
_entity_poly.entity_id
_entity_poly.type
_entity_poly.pdbx_seq_one_letter_code
_entity_poly.pdbx_strand_id
1 'polypeptide(L)'
;MALCKTSNTGQSARRAWRVVSAFLPVIVWFISFKSLVFDFDIPLVSHERFENKNETRKSKLGDGCYHVFLDVGANIGVHARFLYEPESYPDAHTARSIFEREFGASRDNRDFCVFAFEPNPYHVERHVKLTKHFDKMGVRYHHVPVAVSDSEGYIIFYHNNDAGKEEWGFGDHVRGARGNAVEEMVPKIRLADWIMDEIHERQLPSKVFGNYSDINPTDGPKVVMKMDIESQEYAVLPDLMFSGVLCKTINYAFGEFHFLWVRYEPGPGGRGGLELQRGHDARNFANQLLRSFHSVKNCVTREFSKLDDESYLHDGVPL
;
A
#
# COMPACT_ATOMS: atom_id res chain seq x y z
N MET A 1 41.22 -41.84 -0.93
CA MET A 1 42.34 -42.80 -0.88
C MET A 1 43.61 -42.06 -1.26
N ALA A 2 44.56 -41.97 -0.32
CA ALA A 2 46.04 -41.79 -0.46
C ALA A 2 46.60 -40.73 -1.43
N LEU A 3 47.60 -39.88 -1.16
CA LEU A 3 48.65 -39.71 -0.13
C LEU A 3 49.25 -38.28 -0.35
N CYS A 4 49.57 -37.48 0.70
CA CYS A 4 50.93 -37.13 1.20
C CYS A 4 51.96 -36.68 0.11
N LYS A 5 52.79 -35.63 0.26
CA LYS A 5 53.50 -35.10 1.44
C LYS A 5 54.38 -33.86 1.08
N THR A 6 54.62 -32.97 2.07
CA THR A 6 55.87 -32.21 2.42
C THR A 6 56.55 -31.27 1.41
N SER A 7 56.62 -29.94 1.66
CA SER A 7 57.60 -29.14 2.45
C SER A 7 58.97 -28.90 1.77
N ASN A 8 59.42 -27.64 1.63
CA ASN A 8 60.50 -27.01 2.43
C ASN A 8 61.13 -25.75 1.77
N THR A 9 61.21 -24.68 2.59
CA THR A 9 62.37 -23.78 2.88
C THR A 9 63.21 -23.05 1.83
N GLY A 10 63.51 -21.77 2.15
CA GLY A 10 64.80 -21.07 1.91
C GLY A 10 64.65 -19.74 1.18
N GLN A 11 64.68 -18.57 1.85
CA GLN A 11 65.87 -17.73 2.16
C GLN A 11 66.78 -17.49 0.92
N SER A 12 67.35 -16.33 0.61
CA SER A 12 67.51 -14.99 1.17
C SER A 12 68.13 -14.12 0.05
N ALA A 13 68.01 -12.79 0.04
CA ALA A 13 69.18 -11.90 -0.07
C ALA A 13 68.83 -10.40 -0.07
N ARG A 14 69.51 -9.72 0.85
CA ARG A 14 69.65 -8.29 1.13
C ARG A 14 70.05 -7.45 -0.10
N ARG A 15 69.62 -6.18 -0.08
CA ARG A 15 70.52 -5.03 -0.39
C ARG A 15 70.09 -3.79 0.40
N ALA A 16 70.97 -3.39 1.31
CA ALA A 16 70.94 -2.15 2.07
C ALA A 16 71.62 -1.04 1.28
N TRP A 17 71.12 0.21 1.26
CA TRP A 17 71.95 1.41 1.11
C TRP A 17 71.32 2.63 1.81
N ARG A 18 72.03 3.04 2.87
CA ARG A 18 72.37 4.39 3.37
C ARG A 18 71.29 5.42 3.74
N VAL A 19 71.39 5.74 5.04
CA VAL A 19 71.05 6.99 5.74
C VAL A 19 71.78 8.19 5.17
N VAL A 20 71.06 9.31 4.97
CA VAL A 20 71.59 10.66 5.16
C VAL A 20 70.52 11.49 5.89
N SER A 21 70.87 11.93 7.09
CA SER A 21 70.12 12.87 7.92
C SER A 21 70.21 14.28 7.34
N ALA A 22 69.09 15.00 7.30
CA ALA A 22 69.08 16.46 7.20
C ALA A 22 68.00 17.00 8.15
N PHE A 23 68.48 17.67 9.20
CA PHE A 23 67.71 18.52 10.10
C PHE A 23 67.11 19.69 9.33
N LEU A 24 65.82 19.97 9.55
CA LEU A 24 65.22 21.28 9.29
C LEU A 24 64.29 21.65 10.47
N PRO A 25 64.31 22.92 10.93
CA PRO A 25 63.72 23.33 12.19
C PRO A 25 62.20 23.50 12.10
N VAL A 26 61.54 23.17 13.19
CA VAL A 26 60.15 23.52 13.48
C VAL A 26 60.05 25.05 13.58
N ILE A 27 59.49 25.69 12.56
CA ILE A 27 59.06 27.09 12.63
C ILE A 27 57.59 27.08 13.05
N VAL A 28 57.36 27.34 14.33
CA VAL A 28 56.03 27.63 14.89
C VAL A 28 55.61 29.02 14.38
N TRP A 29 54.76 29.07 13.36
CA TRP A 29 54.01 30.28 13.04
C TRP A 29 52.83 30.39 14.00
N PHE A 30 52.96 31.31 14.97
CA PHE A 30 51.80 31.85 15.68
C PHE A 30 50.95 32.66 14.69
N ILE A 31 49.99 32.02 14.04
CA ILE A 31 48.90 32.74 13.38
C ILE A 31 47.88 33.05 14.47
N SER A 32 47.86 34.31 14.88
CA SER A 32 46.79 34.89 15.68
C SER A 32 45.50 34.83 14.86
N PHE A 33 44.63 33.86 15.16
CA PHE A 33 43.25 33.88 14.72
C PHE A 33 42.53 34.97 15.51
N LYS A 34 42.59 36.21 15.02
CA LYS A 34 41.59 37.21 15.36
C LYS A 34 40.24 36.67 14.88
N SER A 35 39.33 36.51 15.82
CA SER A 35 37.91 36.23 15.57
C SER A 35 37.39 37.23 14.53
N LEU A 36 37.18 36.75 13.29
CA LEU A 36 36.21 37.35 12.39
C LEU A 36 34.85 36.83 12.84
N VAL A 37 34.25 37.54 13.80
CA VAL A 37 32.81 37.50 14.01
C VAL A 37 32.23 38.23 12.81
N PHE A 38 31.69 37.46 11.87
CA PHE A 38 30.75 38.02 10.90
C PHE A 38 29.47 38.30 11.67
N ASP A 39 29.26 39.57 12.05
CA ASP A 39 27.94 40.07 12.43
C ASP A 39 27.05 40.00 11.20
N PHE A 40 26.40 38.84 11.01
CA PHE A 40 25.17 38.79 10.25
C PHE A 40 24.07 39.29 11.18
N ASP A 41 23.75 40.57 11.08
CA ASP A 41 22.47 41.12 11.53
C ASP A 41 21.36 40.43 10.74
N ILE A 42 20.97 39.23 11.18
CA ILE A 42 19.72 38.61 10.77
C ILE A 42 18.66 39.30 11.64
N PRO A 43 17.75 40.11 11.07
CA PRO A 43 16.65 40.64 11.85
C PRO A 43 15.89 39.45 12.43
N LEU A 44 15.78 39.43 13.76
CA LEU A 44 14.84 38.58 14.49
C LEU A 44 13.45 38.90 13.94
N VAL A 45 13.03 38.14 12.94
CA VAL A 45 11.62 38.06 12.55
C VAL A 45 10.93 37.47 13.77
N SER A 46 10.29 38.35 14.53
CA SER A 46 9.28 37.94 15.48
C SER A 46 8.35 36.99 14.73
N HIS A 47 8.28 35.74 15.18
CA HIS A 47 7.17 34.86 14.85
C HIS A 47 5.90 35.50 15.41
N GLU A 48 5.39 36.52 14.73
CA GLU A 48 3.99 36.84 14.76
C GLU A 48 3.31 35.59 14.25
N ARG A 49 2.72 34.88 15.20
CA ARG A 49 1.80 33.80 14.95
C ARG A 49 0.71 34.39 14.05
N PHE A 50 0.81 34.11 12.75
CA PHE A 50 -0.32 34.23 11.83
C PHE A 50 -1.37 33.21 12.26
N GLU A 51 -2.06 33.48 13.36
CA GLU A 51 -3.41 32.98 13.58
C GLU A 51 -4.30 33.74 12.61
N ASN A 52 -4.45 33.20 11.40
CA ASN A 52 -5.42 33.74 10.46
C ASN A 52 -5.95 32.68 9.50
N LYS A 53 -6.98 31.98 9.96
CA LYS A 53 -8.34 31.97 9.41
C LYS A 53 -8.97 30.61 9.71
N ASN A 54 -10.23 30.65 10.15
CA ASN A 54 -11.16 29.54 10.09
C ASN A 54 -11.29 29.06 8.63
N GLU A 55 -10.32 28.32 8.12
CA GLU A 55 -10.57 27.41 7.01
C GLU A 55 -11.43 26.29 7.60
N THR A 56 -12.71 26.30 7.25
CA THR A 56 -13.60 25.18 7.52
C THR A 56 -12.95 23.93 6.95
N ARG A 57 -12.54 23.00 7.82
CA ARG A 57 -11.98 21.69 7.45
C ARG A 57 -12.80 21.11 6.29
N LYS A 58 -12.15 20.79 5.18
CA LYS A 58 -12.79 20.12 4.04
C LYS A 58 -13.42 18.81 4.53
N SER A 59 -14.70 18.61 4.25
CA SER A 59 -15.39 17.35 4.54
C SER A 59 -14.69 16.22 3.79
N LYS A 60 -14.42 15.12 4.49
CA LYS A 60 -13.83 13.91 3.91
C LYS A 60 -14.91 12.85 3.71
N LEU A 61 -14.75 11.96 2.73
CA LEU A 61 -15.66 10.83 2.53
C LEU A 61 -15.69 9.88 3.74
N GLY A 62 -14.56 9.74 4.44
CA GLY A 62 -14.48 8.93 5.66
C GLY A 62 -15.11 9.57 6.90
N ASP A 63 -15.59 10.82 6.84
CA ASP A 63 -16.17 11.48 8.01
C ASP A 63 -17.42 10.74 8.50
N GLY A 64 -17.47 10.48 9.80
CA GLY A 64 -18.50 9.69 10.47
C GLY A 64 -18.30 8.18 10.40
N CYS A 65 -17.23 7.66 9.77
CA CYS A 65 -16.92 6.23 9.73
C CYS A 65 -16.08 5.84 10.95
N TYR A 66 -16.55 4.94 11.82
CA TYR A 66 -15.75 4.45 12.95
C TYR A 66 -14.74 3.39 12.50
N HIS A 67 -15.14 2.49 11.60
CA HIS A 67 -14.25 1.61 10.86
C HIS A 67 -14.33 1.89 9.36
N VAL A 68 -13.25 1.61 8.65
CA VAL A 68 -13.17 1.71 7.19
C VAL A 68 -12.65 0.40 6.63
N PHE A 69 -13.35 -0.12 5.62
CA PHE A 69 -12.86 -1.20 4.78
C PHE A 69 -12.61 -0.66 3.37
N LEU A 70 -11.37 -0.78 2.91
CA LEU A 70 -10.96 -0.45 1.55
C LEU A 70 -10.93 -1.76 0.76
N ASP A 71 -11.86 -1.91 -0.16
CA ASP A 71 -11.94 -3.08 -1.05
C ASP A 71 -11.30 -2.68 -2.38
N VAL A 72 -9.98 -2.84 -2.47
CA VAL A 72 -9.16 -2.37 -3.59
C VAL A 72 -9.08 -3.50 -4.62
N GLY A 73 -9.89 -3.41 -5.67
CA GLY A 73 -10.18 -4.52 -6.57
C GLY A 73 -11.43 -5.28 -6.14
N ALA A 74 -12.54 -4.55 -6.01
CA ALA A 74 -13.76 -5.07 -5.41
C ALA A 74 -14.47 -6.12 -6.30
N ASN A 75 -14.15 -6.17 -7.59
CA ASN A 75 -14.77 -7.05 -8.58
C ASN A 75 -16.31 -6.92 -8.54
N ILE A 76 -17.07 -7.98 -8.28
CA ILE A 76 -18.53 -7.90 -8.15
C ILE A 76 -19.02 -7.43 -6.76
N GLY A 77 -18.10 -7.08 -5.85
CA GLY A 77 -18.36 -6.48 -4.54
C GLY A 77 -18.69 -7.47 -3.42
N VAL A 78 -18.32 -8.75 -3.56
CA VAL A 78 -18.64 -9.81 -2.58
C VAL A 78 -17.97 -9.61 -1.22
N HIS A 79 -16.77 -9.03 -1.16
CA HIS A 79 -16.07 -8.80 0.10
C HIS A 79 -16.81 -7.82 1.02
N ALA A 80 -17.49 -6.81 0.46
CA ALA A 80 -18.39 -5.95 1.22
C ALA A 80 -19.59 -6.73 1.80
N ARG A 81 -20.07 -7.76 1.07
CA ARG A 81 -21.15 -8.63 1.55
C ARG A 81 -20.65 -9.60 2.62
N PHE A 82 -19.43 -10.12 2.52
CA PHE A 82 -18.81 -10.90 3.59
C PHE A 82 -18.68 -10.08 4.89
N LEU A 83 -18.47 -8.76 4.76
CA LEU A 83 -18.42 -7.84 5.89
C LEU A 83 -19.82 -7.61 6.50
N TYR A 84 -20.79 -7.20 5.69
CA TYR A 84 -22.10 -6.74 6.15
C TYR A 84 -23.13 -7.86 6.37
N GLU A 85 -23.01 -8.96 5.64
CA GLU A 85 -23.98 -10.07 5.62
C GLU A 85 -23.28 -11.41 5.87
N PRO A 86 -22.41 -11.55 6.90
CA PRO A 86 -21.51 -12.70 7.04
C PRO A 86 -22.26 -14.05 7.09
N GLU A 87 -23.47 -14.10 7.65
CA GLU A 87 -24.26 -15.33 7.74
C GLU A 87 -24.77 -15.86 6.40
N SER A 88 -24.85 -14.99 5.38
CA SER A 88 -25.18 -15.40 4.01
C SER A 88 -24.01 -16.06 3.30
N TYR A 89 -22.80 -15.99 3.87
CA TYR A 89 -21.54 -16.47 3.29
C TYR A 89 -20.82 -17.41 4.25
N PRO A 90 -21.37 -18.62 4.51
CA PRO A 90 -20.75 -19.60 5.39
C PRO A 90 -19.35 -20.05 4.93
N ASP A 91 -19.08 -20.08 3.63
CA ASP A 91 -17.84 -20.60 3.06
C ASP A 91 -16.72 -19.54 2.97
N ALA A 92 -17.02 -18.26 3.20
CA ALA A 92 -16.06 -17.15 3.16
C ALA A 92 -15.22 -17.07 4.44
N HIS A 93 -14.65 -18.22 4.84
CA HIS A 93 -13.99 -18.40 6.12
C HIS A 93 -12.79 -17.46 6.30
N THR A 94 -12.05 -17.20 5.24
CA THR A 94 -10.81 -16.40 5.29
C THR A 94 -11.16 -14.93 5.52
N ALA A 95 -12.03 -14.37 4.69
CA ALA A 95 -12.45 -12.97 4.82
C ALA A 95 -13.18 -12.73 6.15
N ARG A 96 -14.11 -13.61 6.54
CA ARG A 96 -14.83 -13.50 7.81
C ARG A 96 -13.90 -13.55 9.01
N SER A 97 -12.92 -14.46 9.03
CA SER A 97 -11.96 -14.55 10.13
C SER A 97 -11.10 -13.30 10.26
N ILE A 98 -10.64 -12.72 9.13
CA ILE A 98 -9.94 -11.45 9.13
C ILE A 98 -10.84 -10.35 9.69
N PHE A 99 -12.06 -10.27 9.19
CA PHE A 99 -13.05 -9.27 9.59
C PHE A 99 -13.42 -9.34 11.07
N GLU A 100 -13.60 -10.51 11.65
CA GLU A 100 -13.83 -10.70 13.09
C GLU A 100 -12.59 -10.34 13.91
N ARG A 101 -11.40 -10.77 13.49
CA ARG A 101 -10.15 -10.46 14.19
C ARG A 101 -9.83 -8.97 14.18
N GLU A 102 -10.02 -8.33 13.04
CA GLU A 102 -9.68 -6.93 12.86
C GLU A 102 -10.74 -6.03 13.46
N PHE A 103 -12.02 -6.26 13.17
CA PHE A 103 -13.10 -5.37 13.58
C PHE A 103 -13.91 -5.82 14.80
N GLY A 104 -13.63 -7.00 15.35
CA GLY A 104 -14.41 -7.59 16.43
C GLY A 104 -15.60 -8.41 15.93
N ALA A 105 -15.99 -9.41 16.71
CA ALA A 105 -17.15 -10.25 16.47
C ALA A 105 -18.46 -9.56 16.91
N SER A 106 -18.38 -8.66 17.90
CA SER A 106 -19.53 -7.89 18.42
C SER A 106 -19.76 -6.55 17.69
N ARG A 107 -19.28 -6.45 16.45
CA ARG A 107 -19.37 -5.27 15.59
C ARG A 107 -20.79 -4.96 15.13
N ASP A 108 -21.05 -3.70 14.80
CA ASP A 108 -22.31 -3.25 14.19
C ASP A 108 -22.06 -2.60 12.84
N ASN A 109 -22.76 -3.04 11.79
CA ASN A 109 -22.54 -2.58 10.43
C ASN A 109 -22.65 -1.05 10.24
N ARG A 110 -23.38 -0.34 11.11
CA ARG A 110 -23.52 1.13 11.04
C ARG A 110 -22.22 1.87 11.33
N ASP A 111 -21.28 1.23 12.02
CA ASP A 111 -19.99 1.81 12.35
C ASP A 111 -19.00 1.81 11.18
N PHE A 112 -19.33 1.14 10.07
CA PHE A 112 -18.44 0.95 8.94
C PHE A 112 -18.74 1.88 7.78
N CYS A 113 -17.71 2.10 6.98
CA CYS A 113 -17.80 2.53 5.60
C CYS A 113 -16.96 1.60 4.74
N VAL A 114 -17.53 1.19 3.61
CA VAL A 114 -16.81 0.42 2.58
C VAL A 114 -16.57 1.31 1.38
N PHE A 115 -15.32 1.35 0.92
CA PHE A 115 -14.93 1.99 -0.34
C PHE A 115 -14.43 0.92 -1.30
N ALA A 116 -15.25 0.62 -2.30
CA ALA A 116 -15.03 -0.45 -3.27
C ALA A 116 -14.49 0.14 -4.58
N PHE A 117 -13.19 -0.07 -4.82
CA PHE A 117 -12.53 0.37 -6.04
C PHE A 117 -12.66 -0.71 -7.09
N GLU A 118 -13.38 -0.41 -8.17
CA GLU A 118 -13.59 -1.35 -9.27
C GLU A 118 -13.71 -0.59 -10.60
N PRO A 119 -12.68 -0.62 -11.45
CA PRO A 119 -12.67 0.10 -12.73
C PRO A 119 -13.49 -0.58 -13.84
N ASN A 120 -13.83 -1.87 -13.73
CA ASN A 120 -14.48 -2.60 -14.81
C ASN A 120 -15.89 -2.03 -15.08
N PRO A 121 -16.16 -1.49 -16.28
CA PRO A 121 -17.46 -0.93 -16.60
C PRO A 121 -18.59 -1.99 -16.53
N TYR A 122 -18.29 -3.28 -16.69
CA TYR A 122 -19.28 -4.36 -16.59
C TYR A 122 -19.79 -4.57 -15.16
N HIS A 123 -19.04 -4.15 -14.15
CA HIS A 123 -19.43 -4.29 -12.74
C HIS A 123 -20.18 -3.07 -12.19
N VAL A 124 -20.21 -1.95 -12.93
CA VAL A 124 -20.86 -0.71 -12.48
C VAL A 124 -22.33 -0.91 -12.11
N GLU A 125 -23.12 -1.59 -12.96
CA GLU A 125 -24.54 -1.82 -12.67
C GLU A 125 -24.74 -2.64 -11.39
N ARG A 126 -23.87 -3.65 -11.18
CA ARG A 126 -23.88 -4.50 -9.98
C ARG A 126 -23.59 -3.68 -8.73
N HIS A 127 -22.59 -2.80 -8.77
CA HIS A 127 -22.25 -1.92 -7.65
C HIS A 127 -23.32 -0.85 -7.36
N VAL A 128 -24.01 -0.34 -8.38
CA VAL A 128 -25.20 0.51 -8.18
C VAL A 128 -26.30 -0.24 -7.45
N LYS A 129 -26.51 -1.53 -7.75
CA LYS A 129 -27.45 -2.38 -7.01
C LYS A 129 -26.99 -2.62 -5.56
N LEU A 130 -25.70 -2.85 -5.31
CA LEU A 130 -25.15 -2.96 -3.94
C LEU A 130 -25.37 -1.68 -3.14
N THR A 131 -25.10 -0.52 -3.73
CA THR A 131 -25.28 0.78 -3.08
C THR A 131 -26.73 0.92 -2.60
N LYS A 132 -27.70 0.67 -3.48
CA LYS A 132 -29.13 0.70 -3.14
C LYS A 132 -29.54 -0.34 -2.10
N HIS A 133 -28.89 -1.52 -2.10
CA HIS A 133 -29.13 -2.57 -1.12
C HIS A 133 -28.68 -2.12 0.27
N PHE A 134 -27.44 -1.68 0.38
CA PHE A 134 -26.84 -1.26 1.63
C PHE A 134 -27.45 0.04 2.18
N ASP A 135 -27.88 0.96 1.32
CA ASP A 135 -28.63 2.15 1.73
C ASP A 135 -29.92 1.78 2.48
N LYS A 136 -30.64 0.74 2.03
CA LYS A 136 -31.86 0.24 2.73
C LYS A 136 -31.54 -0.37 4.09
N MET A 137 -30.35 -0.91 4.26
CA MET A 137 -29.85 -1.43 5.54
C MET A 137 -29.30 -0.32 6.45
N GLY A 138 -29.17 0.90 5.95
CA GLY A 138 -28.59 2.03 6.68
C GLY A 138 -27.09 1.91 6.89
N VAL A 139 -26.39 1.19 6.01
CA VAL A 139 -24.93 0.99 6.06
C VAL A 139 -24.27 1.67 4.87
N ARG A 140 -23.01 2.09 5.00
CA ARG A 140 -22.36 2.95 4.00
C ARG A 140 -21.48 2.13 3.07
N TYR A 141 -21.86 2.14 1.79
CA TYR A 141 -21.13 1.50 0.71
C TYR A 141 -20.90 2.50 -0.41
N HIS A 142 -19.64 2.70 -0.78
CA HIS A 142 -19.24 3.65 -1.82
C HIS A 142 -18.52 2.89 -2.93
N HIS A 143 -19.15 2.82 -4.09
CA HIS A 143 -18.46 2.38 -5.31
C HIS A 143 -17.60 3.52 -5.85
N VAL A 144 -16.33 3.21 -6.10
CA VAL A 144 -15.34 4.12 -6.68
C VAL A 144 -14.91 3.54 -8.03
N PRO A 145 -15.53 3.96 -9.16
CA PRO A 145 -15.31 3.36 -10.48
C PRO A 145 -14.01 3.83 -11.14
N VAL A 146 -12.87 3.59 -10.48
CA VAL A 146 -11.54 4.01 -10.93
C VAL A 146 -10.54 2.91 -10.66
N ALA A 147 -9.50 2.84 -11.48
CA ALA A 147 -8.35 1.98 -11.22
C ALA A 147 -7.48 2.60 -10.11
N VAL A 148 -6.92 1.75 -9.27
CA VAL A 148 -5.97 2.15 -8.24
C VAL A 148 -4.55 1.96 -8.75
N SER A 149 -3.72 3.00 -8.61
CA SER A 149 -2.33 3.01 -9.08
C SER A 149 -1.44 3.86 -8.16
N ASP A 150 -0.18 4.06 -8.55
CA ASP A 150 0.82 4.91 -7.91
C ASP A 150 0.80 6.37 -8.40
N SER A 151 -0.16 6.69 -9.27
CA SER A 151 -0.27 7.97 -9.97
C SER A 151 -1.69 8.19 -10.48
N GLU A 152 -2.08 9.46 -10.61
CA GLU A 152 -3.34 9.85 -11.24
C GLU A 152 -3.25 9.84 -12.77
N GLY A 153 -4.39 9.73 -13.45
CA GLY A 153 -4.50 9.87 -14.89
C GLY A 153 -5.40 8.82 -15.50
N TYR A 154 -4.94 8.21 -16.59
CA TYR A 154 -5.64 7.12 -17.27
C TYR A 154 -4.69 5.94 -17.46
N ILE A 155 -5.26 4.73 -17.53
CA ILE A 155 -4.56 3.49 -17.87
C ILE A 155 -5.43 2.68 -18.82
N ILE A 156 -4.78 1.94 -19.72
CA ILE A 156 -5.48 1.04 -20.63
C ILE A 156 -5.54 -0.32 -19.94
N PHE A 157 -6.75 -0.78 -19.69
CA PHE A 157 -7.04 -2.13 -19.26
C PHE A 157 -7.54 -2.96 -20.44
N TYR A 158 -7.50 -4.28 -20.29
CA TYR A 158 -7.87 -5.24 -21.31
C TYR A 158 -8.97 -6.16 -20.79
N HIS A 159 -10.09 -6.20 -21.50
CA HIS A 159 -11.08 -7.27 -21.35
C HIS A 159 -10.50 -8.57 -21.91
N ASN A 160 -10.10 -9.47 -21.01
CA ASN A 160 -9.44 -10.72 -21.37
C ASN A 160 -10.43 -11.87 -21.69
N ASN A 161 -11.72 -11.55 -21.86
CA ASN A 161 -12.82 -12.46 -22.24
C ASN A 161 -12.99 -13.66 -21.30
N ASP A 162 -12.95 -13.41 -19.99
CA ASP A 162 -13.20 -14.42 -18.96
C ASP A 162 -14.56 -14.19 -18.29
N ALA A 163 -15.62 -13.97 -19.09
CA ALA A 163 -16.97 -13.71 -18.60
C ALA A 163 -17.51 -14.83 -17.69
N GLY A 164 -17.03 -16.07 -17.87
CA GLY A 164 -17.36 -17.21 -16.99
C GLY A 164 -16.73 -17.13 -15.60
N LYS A 165 -15.87 -16.14 -15.36
CA LYS A 165 -15.28 -15.82 -14.06
C LYS A 165 -15.40 -14.34 -13.73
N GLU A 166 -16.51 -13.72 -14.11
CA GLU A 166 -16.76 -12.30 -13.81
C GLU A 166 -15.61 -11.38 -14.29
N GLU A 167 -15.05 -11.67 -15.47
CA GLU A 167 -13.91 -10.92 -16.04
C GLU A 167 -12.66 -10.88 -15.15
N TRP A 168 -12.37 -11.97 -14.42
CA TRP A 168 -11.06 -12.17 -13.77
C TRP A 168 -9.92 -11.90 -14.77
N GLY A 169 -9.02 -11.00 -14.40
CA GLY A 169 -7.97 -10.50 -15.28
C GLY A 169 -8.32 -9.27 -16.10
N PHE A 170 -9.41 -8.56 -15.84
CA PHE A 170 -9.56 -7.18 -16.32
C PHE A 170 -8.46 -6.31 -15.68
N GLY A 171 -7.39 -6.06 -16.44
CA GLY A 171 -6.17 -5.45 -15.93
C GLY A 171 -5.31 -4.87 -17.04
N ASP A 172 -4.12 -4.37 -16.70
CA ASP A 172 -3.23 -3.64 -17.60
C ASP A 172 -2.36 -4.54 -18.51
N HIS A 173 -2.62 -5.85 -18.52
CA HIS A 173 -1.94 -6.80 -19.40
C HIS A 173 -2.94 -7.69 -20.16
N VAL A 174 -2.56 -8.04 -21.38
CA VAL A 174 -3.29 -9.04 -22.19
C VAL A 174 -2.95 -10.45 -21.70
N ARG A 175 -3.95 -11.22 -21.26
CA ARG A 175 -3.82 -12.64 -20.90
C ARG A 175 -4.12 -13.51 -22.13
N GLY A 176 -3.16 -14.37 -22.52
CA GLY A 176 -3.34 -15.37 -23.59
C GLY A 176 -2.91 -14.94 -25.01
N ALA A 177 -3.00 -15.88 -25.95
CA ALA A 177 -2.55 -15.67 -27.33
C ALA A 177 -3.49 -14.73 -28.10
N ARG A 178 -3.15 -13.44 -28.08
CA ARG A 178 -3.33 -12.41 -29.12
C ARG A 178 -4.47 -12.67 -30.11
N GLY A 179 -5.63 -12.05 -29.86
CA GLY A 179 -6.65 -11.90 -30.89
C GLY A 179 -7.84 -11.04 -30.50
N ASN A 180 -8.36 -11.18 -29.28
CA ASN A 180 -9.70 -10.67 -28.94
C ASN A 180 -9.76 -9.81 -27.67
N ALA A 181 -8.62 -9.43 -27.07
CA ALA A 181 -8.65 -8.55 -25.91
C ALA A 181 -9.13 -7.15 -26.34
N VAL A 182 -10.16 -6.64 -25.68
CA VAL A 182 -10.70 -5.30 -25.97
C VAL A 182 -10.06 -4.31 -25.01
N GLU A 183 -9.49 -3.24 -25.55
CA GLU A 183 -8.92 -2.14 -24.77
C GLU A 183 -10.04 -1.29 -24.15
N GLU A 184 -9.89 -0.96 -22.88
CA GLU A 184 -10.76 -0.06 -22.14
C GLU A 184 -9.88 0.98 -21.43
N MET A 185 -10.10 2.26 -21.73
CA MET A 185 -9.36 3.34 -21.08
C MET A 185 -10.08 3.72 -19.78
N VAL A 186 -9.46 3.39 -18.65
CA VAL A 186 -10.04 3.63 -17.32
C VAL A 186 -9.36 4.80 -16.62
N PRO A 187 -10.11 5.66 -15.91
CA PRO A 187 -9.50 6.65 -15.03
C PRO A 187 -8.77 5.94 -13.90
N LYS A 188 -7.60 6.45 -13.52
CA LYS A 188 -6.84 5.95 -12.37
C LYS A 188 -6.52 7.07 -11.39
N ILE A 189 -6.46 6.69 -10.13
CA ILE A 189 -6.06 7.57 -9.03
C ILE A 189 -4.80 7.03 -8.35
N ARG A 190 -4.05 7.92 -7.71
CA ARG A 190 -3.03 7.53 -6.76
C ARG A 190 -3.68 7.20 -5.41
N LEU A 191 -3.68 5.93 -5.03
CA LEU A 191 -4.39 5.49 -3.81
C LEU A 191 -3.82 6.15 -2.55
N ALA A 192 -2.52 6.37 -2.48
CA ALA A 192 -1.89 7.05 -1.34
C ALA A 192 -2.51 8.43 -1.08
N ASP A 193 -2.65 9.24 -2.13
CA ASP A 193 -3.21 10.59 -2.02
C ASP A 193 -4.70 10.55 -1.66
N TRP A 194 -5.47 9.66 -2.28
CA TRP A 194 -6.89 9.47 -1.95
C TRP A 194 -7.10 9.06 -0.48
N ILE A 195 -6.31 8.12 0.05
CA ILE A 195 -6.42 7.72 1.46
C ILE A 195 -6.08 8.89 2.39
N MET A 196 -5.06 9.68 2.06
CA MET A 196 -4.70 10.86 2.87
C MET A 196 -5.80 11.92 2.87
N ASP A 197 -6.38 12.17 1.71
CA ASP A 197 -7.39 13.20 1.52
C ASP A 197 -8.74 12.79 2.14
N GLU A 198 -9.14 11.53 1.99
CA GLU A 198 -10.50 11.09 2.29
C GLU A 198 -10.64 10.24 3.57
N ILE A 199 -9.57 9.59 4.05
CA ILE A 199 -9.65 8.62 5.17
C ILE A 199 -8.76 9.01 6.35
N HIS A 200 -7.54 9.44 6.10
CA HIS A 200 -6.59 9.81 7.15
C HIS A 200 -7.15 10.97 7.97
N GLU A 201 -7.09 10.89 9.30
CA GLU A 201 -7.63 11.93 10.21
C GLU A 201 -9.10 12.31 9.90
N ARG A 202 -9.90 11.36 9.42
CA ARG A 202 -11.35 11.53 9.29
C ARG A 202 -11.98 11.82 10.65
N GLN A 203 -13.07 12.57 10.65
CA GLN A 203 -13.83 12.86 11.85
C GLN A 203 -14.57 11.58 12.26
N LEU A 204 -14.30 11.08 13.47
CA LEU A 204 -15.00 9.93 14.00
C LEU A 204 -16.45 10.28 14.34
N PRO A 205 -17.40 9.33 14.25
CA PRO A 205 -18.78 9.60 14.62
C PRO A 205 -18.90 9.88 16.12
N SER A 206 -19.86 10.72 16.51
CA SER A 206 -20.17 11.00 17.92
C SER A 206 -20.78 9.80 18.65
N LYS A 207 -21.31 8.83 17.89
CA LYS A 207 -21.91 7.60 18.39
C LYS A 207 -21.32 6.40 17.67
N VAL A 208 -20.89 5.43 18.44
CA VAL A 208 -20.45 4.10 18.01
C VAL A 208 -21.49 3.10 18.48
N PHE A 209 -21.92 2.18 17.61
CA PHE A 209 -23.06 1.29 17.86
C PHE A 209 -22.64 -0.10 18.34
N GLY A 210 -21.53 -0.63 17.82
CA GLY A 210 -20.96 -1.92 18.16
C GLY A 210 -20.30 -1.94 19.52
N ASN A 211 -20.11 -3.14 20.06
CA ASN A 211 -19.31 -3.34 21.26
C ASN A 211 -17.94 -3.87 20.85
N TYR A 212 -16.89 -3.07 21.10
CA TYR A 212 -15.52 -3.39 20.72
C TYR A 212 -14.66 -3.82 21.92
N SER A 213 -15.28 -4.35 22.97
CA SER A 213 -14.55 -4.88 24.14
C SER A 213 -13.82 -6.20 23.87
N ASP A 214 -14.20 -6.90 22.79
CA ASP A 214 -13.61 -8.15 22.32
C ASP A 214 -12.31 -7.95 21.53
N ILE A 215 -12.06 -6.73 21.05
CA ILE A 215 -10.76 -6.29 20.53
C ILE A 215 -10.02 -5.50 21.61
N ASN A 216 -8.70 -5.36 21.46
CA ASN A 216 -7.90 -4.62 22.43
C ASN A 216 -8.38 -3.16 22.48
N PRO A 217 -8.80 -2.62 23.66
CA PRO A 217 -9.36 -1.27 23.76
C PRO A 217 -8.43 -0.15 23.26
N THR A 218 -7.12 -0.40 23.20
CA THR A 218 -6.15 0.55 22.65
C THR A 218 -6.12 0.61 21.12
N ASP A 219 -6.76 -0.34 20.43
CA ASP A 219 -6.69 -0.44 18.98
C ASP A 219 -7.55 0.62 18.26
N GLY A 220 -8.59 1.13 18.91
CA GLY A 220 -9.43 2.21 18.40
C GLY A 220 -10.07 1.95 17.01
N PRO A 221 -10.44 3.04 16.30
CA PRO A 221 -10.86 3.02 14.90
C PRO A 221 -9.84 2.32 14.00
N LYS A 222 -10.32 1.44 13.11
CA LYS A 222 -9.46 0.68 12.18
C LYS A 222 -9.77 0.96 10.73
N VAL A 223 -8.72 0.99 9.91
CA VAL A 223 -8.76 0.92 8.45
C VAL A 223 -8.16 -0.42 8.03
N VAL A 224 -8.97 -1.27 7.40
CA VAL A 224 -8.56 -2.56 6.86
C VAL A 224 -8.67 -2.49 5.34
N MET A 225 -7.72 -3.10 4.63
CA MET A 225 -7.69 -3.08 3.16
C MET A 225 -7.56 -4.50 2.58
N LYS A 226 -8.44 -4.87 1.65
CA LYS A 226 -8.16 -5.93 0.65
C LYS A 226 -7.47 -5.28 -0.53
N MET A 227 -6.43 -5.90 -1.10
CA MET A 227 -5.77 -5.45 -2.32
C MET A 227 -5.60 -6.62 -3.30
N ASP A 228 -6.31 -6.54 -4.41
CA ASP A 228 -6.32 -7.52 -5.50
C ASP A 228 -6.61 -6.78 -6.80
N ILE A 229 -5.57 -6.25 -7.44
CA ILE A 229 -5.66 -5.28 -8.53
C ILE A 229 -4.83 -5.71 -9.72
N GLU A 230 -4.82 -7.01 -9.98
CA GLU A 230 -4.41 -7.59 -11.26
C GLU A 230 -3.01 -7.13 -11.73
N SER A 231 -2.01 -7.15 -10.82
CA SER A 231 -0.58 -6.80 -11.01
C SER A 231 -0.21 -5.37 -10.62
N GLN A 232 -1.18 -4.48 -10.42
CA GLN A 232 -0.91 -3.12 -9.92
C GLN A 232 -0.44 -3.14 -8.45
N GLU A 233 -0.49 -4.27 -7.73
CA GLU A 233 0.03 -4.36 -6.35
C GLU A 233 1.52 -4.02 -6.27
N TYR A 234 2.25 -4.27 -7.37
CA TYR A 234 3.69 -3.98 -7.48
C TYR A 234 4.02 -2.51 -7.64
N ALA A 235 3.05 -1.69 -8.06
CA ALA A 235 3.18 -0.23 -8.10
C ALA A 235 2.60 0.39 -6.82
N VAL A 236 1.41 -0.06 -6.43
CA VAL A 236 0.63 0.55 -5.34
C VAL A 236 1.22 0.26 -3.97
N LEU A 237 1.61 -0.98 -3.66
CA LEU A 237 2.12 -1.28 -2.31
C LEU A 237 3.42 -0.53 -2.00
N PRO A 238 4.43 -0.46 -2.90
CA PRO A 238 5.59 0.40 -2.69
C PRO A 238 5.22 1.88 -2.51
N ASP A 239 4.30 2.42 -3.30
CA ASP A 239 3.86 3.82 -3.15
C ASP A 239 3.22 4.07 -1.77
N LEU A 240 2.33 3.18 -1.31
CA LEU A 240 1.76 3.25 0.04
C LEU A 240 2.81 3.16 1.14
N MET A 241 3.86 2.36 0.94
CA MET A 241 4.99 2.25 1.87
C MET A 241 5.82 3.54 1.89
N PHE A 242 6.22 4.06 0.73
CA PHE A 242 7.13 5.21 0.62
C PHE A 242 6.44 6.55 0.90
N SER A 243 5.16 6.70 0.60
CA SER A 243 4.34 7.83 1.04
C SER A 243 4.09 7.82 2.56
N GLY A 244 4.31 6.67 3.21
CA GLY A 244 4.04 6.44 4.63
C GLY A 244 2.55 6.22 4.95
N VAL A 245 1.67 6.22 3.95
CA VAL A 245 0.23 6.01 4.12
C VAL A 245 -0.08 4.67 4.76
N LEU A 246 0.64 3.62 4.34
CA LEU A 246 0.54 2.29 4.94
C LEU A 246 0.70 2.42 6.47
N CYS A 247 1.85 2.95 6.91
CA CYS A 247 2.20 3.03 8.32
C CYS A 247 1.47 4.11 9.15
N LYS A 248 0.73 5.03 8.52
CA LYS A 248 -0.02 6.08 9.22
C LYS A 248 -1.51 5.77 9.35
N THR A 249 -2.08 5.05 8.38
CA THR A 249 -3.54 4.97 8.24
C THR A 249 -4.04 3.53 8.22
N ILE A 250 -3.34 2.62 7.55
CA ILE A 250 -3.83 1.24 7.32
C ILE A 250 -3.41 0.36 8.49
N ASN A 251 -4.35 -0.21 9.24
CA ASN A 251 -4.06 -1.06 10.39
C ASN A 251 -3.74 -2.51 10.00
N TYR A 252 -4.40 -2.99 8.94
CA TYR A 252 -4.21 -4.34 8.41
C TYR A 252 -4.51 -4.36 6.91
N ALA A 253 -3.72 -5.12 6.17
CA ALA A 253 -3.94 -5.35 4.75
C ALA A 253 -3.93 -6.85 4.44
N PHE A 254 -4.70 -7.26 3.44
CA PHE A 254 -4.66 -8.61 2.88
C PHE A 254 -4.93 -8.58 1.38
N GLY A 255 -4.64 -9.68 0.69
CA GLY A 255 -4.94 -9.85 -0.72
C GLY A 255 -3.93 -10.75 -1.44
N GLU A 256 -3.92 -10.67 -2.76
CA GLU A 256 -3.06 -11.48 -3.62
C GLU A 256 -2.03 -10.60 -4.36
N PHE A 257 -0.87 -11.19 -4.69
CA PHE A 257 0.06 -10.60 -5.65
C PHE A 257 -0.03 -11.37 -6.97
N HIS A 258 -0.35 -10.68 -8.06
CA HIS A 258 -0.40 -11.29 -9.39
C HIS A 258 1.02 -11.40 -9.98
N PHE A 259 1.62 -12.60 -9.94
CA PHE A 259 3.04 -12.78 -10.28
C PHE A 259 3.35 -12.85 -11.78
N LEU A 260 2.33 -12.88 -12.65
CA LEU A 260 2.54 -13.04 -14.08
C LEU A 260 2.57 -11.67 -14.76
N TRP A 261 3.61 -11.43 -15.56
CA TRP A 261 3.72 -10.25 -16.44
C TRP A 261 3.71 -8.89 -15.71
N VAL A 262 4.27 -8.83 -14.51
CA VAL A 262 4.38 -7.58 -13.74
C VAL A 262 5.13 -6.54 -14.55
N ARG A 263 4.42 -5.49 -14.95
CA ARG A 263 4.99 -4.34 -15.62
C ARG A 263 4.26 -3.08 -15.19
N TYR A 264 5.01 -2.09 -14.70
CA TYR A 264 4.52 -0.71 -14.64
C TYR A 264 5.56 0.25 -15.18
N GLU A 265 5.09 1.31 -15.83
CA GLU A 265 5.93 2.22 -16.58
C GLU A 265 6.76 3.13 -15.65
N PRO A 266 7.97 3.54 -16.06
CA PRO A 266 8.74 4.55 -15.35
C PRO A 266 7.96 5.86 -15.28
N GLY A 267 8.09 6.58 -14.16
CA GLY A 267 7.52 7.91 -14.03
C GLY A 267 8.17 8.95 -14.96
N PRO A 268 7.67 10.20 -14.95
CA PRO A 268 8.23 11.30 -15.73
C PRO A 268 9.74 11.45 -15.50
N GLY A 269 10.53 11.39 -16.59
CA GLY A 269 12.00 11.42 -16.54
C GLY A 269 12.68 10.05 -16.60
N GLY A 270 11.94 8.95 -16.83
CA GLY A 270 12.49 7.63 -17.13
C GLY A 270 13.15 6.94 -15.92
N ARG A 271 12.93 7.45 -14.71
CA ARG A 271 13.38 6.84 -13.45
C ARG A 271 12.22 6.08 -12.82
N GLY A 272 12.51 4.91 -12.27
CA GLY A 272 11.49 4.00 -11.74
C GLY A 272 10.99 3.03 -12.79
N GLY A 273 9.82 2.42 -12.53
CA GLY A 273 9.29 1.32 -13.33
C GLY A 273 9.80 -0.04 -12.85
N LEU A 274 9.03 -1.06 -13.12
CA LEU A 274 9.37 -2.45 -12.81
C LEU A 274 8.88 -3.31 -13.96
N GLU A 275 9.75 -4.18 -14.47
CA GLU A 275 9.37 -5.23 -15.41
C GLU A 275 9.93 -6.55 -14.89
N LEU A 276 9.06 -7.45 -14.45
CA LEU A 276 9.42 -8.79 -13.98
C LEU A 276 8.77 -9.82 -14.89
N GLN A 277 9.55 -10.33 -15.83
CA GLN A 277 9.08 -11.28 -16.84
C GLN A 277 8.85 -12.69 -16.27
N ARG A 278 9.47 -13.02 -15.14
CA ARG A 278 9.36 -14.34 -14.51
C ARG A 278 8.60 -14.24 -13.20
N GLY A 279 7.60 -15.11 -13.03
CA GLY A 279 6.83 -15.15 -11.79
C GLY A 279 7.65 -15.45 -10.53
N HIS A 280 8.81 -16.10 -10.68
CA HIS A 280 9.76 -16.27 -9.58
C HIS A 280 10.35 -14.94 -9.11
N ASP A 281 10.72 -14.06 -10.04
CA ASP A 281 11.31 -12.76 -9.73
C ASP A 281 10.25 -11.82 -9.13
N ALA A 282 9.03 -11.85 -9.67
CA ALA A 282 7.85 -11.18 -9.10
C ALA A 282 7.60 -11.61 -7.65
N ARG A 283 7.57 -12.92 -7.39
CA ARG A 283 7.39 -13.45 -6.03
C ARG A 283 8.51 -13.05 -5.08
N ASN A 284 9.76 -13.08 -5.55
CA ASN A 284 10.90 -12.64 -4.75
C ASN A 284 10.80 -11.15 -4.42
N PHE A 285 10.46 -10.32 -5.40
CA PHE A 285 10.25 -8.89 -5.21
C PHE A 285 9.17 -8.62 -4.17
N ALA A 286 7.98 -9.23 -4.32
CA ALA A 286 6.88 -9.09 -3.37
C ALA A 286 7.30 -9.53 -1.95
N ASN A 287 8.00 -10.66 -1.82
CA ASN A 287 8.50 -11.11 -0.52
C ASN A 287 9.54 -10.15 0.10
N GLN A 288 10.42 -9.54 -0.70
CA GLN A 288 11.39 -8.56 -0.19
C GLN A 288 10.70 -7.25 0.20
N LEU A 289 9.68 -6.83 -0.55
CA LEU A 289 8.87 -5.67 -0.24
C LEU A 289 8.17 -5.85 1.12
N LEU A 290 7.50 -6.99 1.32
CA LEU A 290 6.85 -7.33 2.59
C LEU A 290 7.86 -7.42 3.74
N ARG A 291 9.04 -8.03 3.54
CA ARG A 291 10.09 -8.06 4.57
C ARG A 291 10.60 -6.67 4.93
N SER A 292 10.74 -5.79 3.94
CA SER A 292 11.16 -4.40 4.16
C SER A 292 10.11 -3.65 4.96
N PHE A 293 8.84 -3.81 4.62
CA PHE A 293 7.71 -3.29 5.38
C PHE A 293 7.72 -3.76 6.84
N HIS A 294 7.84 -5.07 7.09
CA HIS A 294 7.88 -5.63 8.44
C HIS A 294 9.10 -5.18 9.27
N SER A 295 10.13 -4.61 8.64
CA SER A 295 11.28 -4.04 9.34
C SER A 295 11.06 -2.61 9.86
N VAL A 296 9.99 -1.94 9.39
CA VAL A 296 9.66 -0.57 9.80
C VAL A 296 9.13 -0.57 11.23
N LYS A 297 9.87 0.11 12.12
CA LYS A 297 9.43 0.34 13.51
C LYS A 297 8.36 1.43 13.55
N ASN A 298 7.44 1.34 14.51
CA ASN A 298 6.37 2.32 14.75
C ASN A 298 5.38 2.48 13.58
N CYS A 299 5.15 1.41 12.83
CA CYS A 299 4.13 1.35 11.79
C CYS A 299 2.78 0.90 12.41
N VAL A 300 1.66 1.58 12.11
CA VAL A 300 0.34 1.13 12.62
C VAL A 300 -0.16 -0.12 11.88
N THR A 301 0.31 -0.35 10.65
CA THR A 301 0.03 -1.57 9.92
C THR A 301 0.74 -2.73 10.58
N ARG A 302 -0.02 -3.72 11.03
CA ARG A 302 0.54 -4.89 11.72
C ARG A 302 1.04 -5.93 10.73
N GLU A 303 0.30 -6.11 9.64
CA GLU A 303 0.56 -7.18 8.69
C GLU A 303 -0.04 -6.85 7.31
N PHE A 304 0.61 -7.39 6.27
CA PHE A 304 0.01 -7.64 4.97
C PHE A 304 -0.03 -9.16 4.77
N SER A 305 -1.22 -9.78 4.84
CA SER A 305 -1.35 -11.22 4.66
C SER A 305 -1.65 -11.56 3.20
N LYS A 306 -0.93 -12.53 2.64
CA LYS A 306 -1.21 -13.06 1.29
C LYS A 306 -2.36 -14.06 1.34
N LEU A 307 -3.53 -13.55 1.68
CA LEU A 307 -4.78 -14.30 1.83
C LEU A 307 -5.82 -13.64 0.92
N ASP A 308 -6.56 -14.48 0.22
CA ASP A 308 -7.61 -14.08 -0.70
C ASP A 308 -8.79 -15.06 -0.56
N ASP A 309 -10.02 -14.57 -0.76
CA ASP A 309 -11.25 -15.34 -0.51
C ASP A 309 -12.23 -15.22 -1.67
N GLU A 310 -11.99 -16.04 -2.69
CA GLU A 310 -12.80 -16.11 -3.90
C GLU A 310 -13.88 -17.21 -3.83
N SER A 311 -14.30 -17.59 -2.61
CA SER A 311 -15.25 -18.69 -2.37
C SER A 311 -16.63 -18.49 -3.02
N TYR A 312 -16.98 -17.23 -3.34
CA TYR A 312 -18.24 -16.85 -3.96
C TYR A 312 -18.02 -16.09 -5.27
N LEU A 313 -17.32 -16.72 -6.22
CA LEU A 313 -17.02 -16.16 -7.55
C LEU A 313 -18.23 -15.48 -8.21
N HIS A 314 -19.41 -16.09 -8.17
CA HIS A 314 -20.63 -15.56 -8.80
C HIS A 314 -21.58 -14.85 -7.82
N ASP A 315 -21.13 -14.61 -6.57
CA ASP A 315 -21.92 -14.21 -5.41
C ASP A 315 -23.00 -15.24 -5.01
N GLY A 316 -23.92 -15.56 -5.91
CA GLY A 316 -24.96 -16.59 -5.75
C GLY A 316 -26.07 -16.21 -4.75
N VAL A 317 -25.87 -15.19 -3.92
CA VAL A 317 -26.82 -14.70 -2.92
C VAL A 317 -27.62 -13.51 -3.48
N PRO A 318 -28.96 -13.49 -3.39
CA PRO A 318 -29.77 -12.35 -3.81
C PRO A 318 -29.47 -11.04 -3.05
N LEU A 319 -29.83 -9.91 -3.65
CA LEU A 319 -29.91 -8.58 -3.02
C LEU A 319 -31.34 -8.30 -2.57
#